data_AF-A0A328WXW5-F1
#
_entry.id   AF-A0A328WXW5-F1
#
_cell.length_a   1.000
_cell.length_b   1.000
_cell.length_c   1.000
_cell.angle_alpha   90.00
_cell.angle_beta   90.00
_cell.angle_gamma   90.00
#
_symmetry.space_group_name_H-M   'P 1'
#
loop_
_entity.id
_entity.type
_entity.pdbx_description
1 polymer ?
#
loop_
_entity_poly.entity_id
_entity_poly.type
_entity_poly.pdbx_seq_one_letter_code
_entity_poly.pdbx_strand_id
1 'polypeptide(L)'
;MGLPKFFMDDSESMKYEETIDFFLSWTFRCADIVYKKENEIVYNYSKLILQKLLLNFSISNESIFKNIKVWKQHSNIDLWVELTIEVDGIEQKAAMIIENKMYSSIRNGQLENYKEIALEYYKDDDRKFEFIFLRPDYEIGNKTSEKAKCEELGYMYLNLEELKDALPNKKTKNHLFDEFWFNW
;
A
#
# COMPACT_ATOMS: atom_id res chain seq x y z
N MET A 1 -3.43 -16.37 -12.54
CA MET A 1 -1.99 -16.12 -12.65
C MET A 1 -1.37 -16.69 -11.39
N GLY A 2 -0.23 -17.39 -11.47
CA GLY A 2 0.41 -17.95 -10.28
C GLY A 2 1.13 -16.86 -9.49
N LEU A 3 1.37 -17.07 -8.20
CA LEU A 3 2.18 -16.14 -7.42
C LEU A 3 3.58 -16.00 -8.03
N PRO A 4 4.17 -14.79 -8.01
CA PRO A 4 5.53 -14.57 -8.47
C PRO A 4 6.48 -15.60 -7.85
N LYS A 5 7.37 -16.18 -8.66
CA LYS A 5 8.34 -17.19 -8.20
C LYS A 5 9.18 -16.71 -7.03
N PHE A 6 9.38 -15.40 -6.95
CA PHE A 6 10.02 -14.71 -5.85
C PHE A 6 9.42 -15.06 -4.47
N PHE A 7 8.11 -15.29 -4.39
CA PHE A 7 7.44 -15.65 -3.14
C PHE A 7 7.52 -17.13 -2.82
N MET A 8 7.89 -18.01 -3.77
CA MET A 8 7.83 -19.45 -3.56
C MET A 8 9.09 -19.99 -2.87
N ASP A 9 8.89 -20.74 -1.79
CA ASP A 9 9.92 -21.53 -1.13
C ASP A 9 9.35 -22.89 -0.65
N ASP A 10 10.21 -23.76 -0.13
CA ASP A 10 9.84 -25.10 0.32
C ASP A 10 9.21 -25.13 1.73
N SER A 11 8.92 -23.97 2.32
CA SER A 11 8.32 -23.88 3.66
C SER A 11 6.82 -24.12 3.59
N GLU A 12 6.30 -24.89 4.53
CA GLU A 12 4.86 -24.98 4.80
C GLU A 12 4.41 -23.75 5.61
N SER A 13 4.58 -22.55 5.04
CA SER A 13 4.24 -21.30 5.71
C SER A 13 3.44 -20.37 4.80
N MET A 14 2.50 -19.64 5.38
CA MET A 14 1.70 -18.63 4.67
C MET A 14 2.35 -17.24 4.75
N LYS A 15 3.67 -17.18 4.95
CA LYS A 15 4.41 -15.97 5.30
C LYS A 15 4.75 -15.04 4.13
N TYR A 16 4.01 -15.16 3.05
CA TYR A 16 4.16 -14.30 1.88
C TYR A 16 3.72 -12.86 2.18
N GLU A 17 2.77 -12.70 3.12
CA GLU A 17 2.29 -11.41 3.63
C GLU A 17 3.45 -10.60 4.22
N GLU A 18 4.35 -11.19 5.02
CA GLU A 18 5.50 -10.45 5.56
C GLU A 18 6.47 -9.93 4.47
N THR A 19 6.60 -10.68 3.37
CA THR A 19 7.44 -10.25 2.25
C THR A 19 6.77 -9.11 1.48
N ILE A 20 5.45 -9.20 1.24
CA ILE A 20 4.66 -8.14 0.63
C ILE A 20 4.71 -6.88 1.50
N ASP A 21 4.50 -7.00 2.81
CA ASP A 21 4.61 -5.91 3.77
C ASP A 21 5.96 -5.21 3.68
N PHE A 22 7.04 -5.99 3.58
CA PHE A 22 8.38 -5.45 3.46
C PHE A 22 8.56 -4.63 2.18
N PHE A 23 8.15 -5.16 1.03
CA PHE A 23 8.31 -4.48 -0.25
C PHE A 23 7.39 -3.28 -0.40
N LEU A 24 6.14 -3.36 0.07
CA LEU A 24 5.24 -2.21 0.14
C LEU A 24 5.81 -1.13 1.06
N SER A 25 6.26 -1.51 2.27
CA SER A 25 6.90 -0.58 3.20
C SER A 25 8.13 0.10 2.61
N TRP A 26 8.98 -0.64 1.89
CA TRP A 26 10.14 -0.06 1.20
C TRP A 26 9.73 0.85 0.04
N THR A 27 8.80 0.39 -0.80
CA THR A 27 8.26 1.17 -1.92
C THR A 27 7.70 2.49 -1.44
N PHE A 28 6.83 2.50 -0.41
CA PHE A 28 6.24 3.74 0.10
C PHE A 28 7.29 4.71 0.62
N ARG A 29 8.31 4.23 1.35
CA ARG A 29 9.39 5.11 1.82
C ARG A 29 10.20 5.68 0.66
N CYS A 30 10.44 4.92 -0.41
CA CYS A 30 11.14 5.41 -1.59
C CYS A 30 10.38 6.54 -2.32
N ALA A 31 9.09 6.74 -2.08
CA ALA A 31 8.34 7.87 -2.61
C ALA A 31 8.60 9.19 -1.86
N ASP A 32 9.32 9.17 -0.73
CA ASP A 32 9.66 10.39 0.00
C ASP A 32 10.67 11.21 -0.82
N ILE A 33 10.47 12.53 -0.87
CA ILE A 33 11.32 13.46 -1.63
C ILE A 33 12.81 13.32 -1.32
N VAL A 34 13.17 12.87 -0.11
CA VAL A 34 14.57 12.63 0.25
C VAL A 34 15.24 11.57 -0.64
N TYR A 35 14.48 10.59 -1.13
CA TYR A 35 14.98 9.50 -2.00
C TYR A 35 15.12 9.90 -3.47
N LYS A 36 14.57 11.03 -3.90
CA LYS A 36 14.62 11.48 -5.30
C LYS A 36 16.06 11.54 -5.83
N LYS A 37 17.00 11.96 -4.99
CA LYS A 37 18.43 12.07 -5.36
C LYS A 37 19.18 10.74 -5.34
N GLU A 38 18.69 9.74 -4.61
CA GLU A 38 19.34 8.44 -4.49
C GLU A 38 19.00 7.54 -5.68
N ASN A 39 17.71 7.47 -6.05
CA ASN A 39 17.26 6.73 -7.21
C ASN A 39 15.96 7.35 -7.77
N GLU A 40 16.12 8.27 -8.71
CA GLU A 40 14.99 9.04 -9.27
C GLU A 40 13.93 8.15 -9.93
N ILE A 41 14.32 7.04 -10.57
CA ILE A 41 13.35 6.16 -11.25
C ILE A 41 12.51 5.41 -10.21
N VAL A 42 13.13 4.81 -9.20
CA VAL A 42 12.41 4.12 -8.11
C VAL A 42 11.55 5.10 -7.33
N TYR A 43 12.06 6.31 -7.05
CA TYR A 43 11.27 7.38 -6.42
C TYR A 43 10.01 7.70 -7.23
N ASN A 44 10.14 7.94 -8.53
CA ASN A 44 9.00 8.27 -9.39
C ASN A 44 8.00 7.11 -9.49
N TYR A 45 8.47 5.86 -9.50
CA TYR A 45 7.57 4.70 -9.59
C TYR A 45 6.84 4.48 -8.27
N SER A 46 7.55 4.62 -7.15
CA SER A 46 6.97 4.57 -5.81
C SER A 46 5.91 5.66 -5.60
N LYS A 47 6.15 6.85 -6.18
CA LYS A 47 5.20 7.96 -6.20
C LYS A 47 3.89 7.58 -6.91
N LEU A 48 3.97 6.90 -8.06
CA LEU A 48 2.79 6.43 -8.80
C LEU A 48 1.98 5.41 -8.00
N ILE A 49 2.65 4.51 -7.26
CA ILE A 49 1.97 3.58 -6.34
C ILE A 49 1.21 4.34 -5.25
N LEU A 50 1.82 5.32 -4.59
CA LEU A 50 1.13 6.11 -3.57
C LEU A 50 -0.05 6.91 -4.13
N GLN A 51 0.10 7.49 -5.33
CA GLN A 51 -1.00 8.18 -6.01
C GLN A 51 -2.20 7.27 -6.25
N LYS A 52 -1.95 5.99 -6.59
CA LYS A 52 -3.00 4.99 -6.78
C LYS A 52 -3.73 4.63 -5.48
N LEU A 53 -3.06 4.70 -4.33
CA LEU A 53 -3.62 4.38 -3.01
C LEU A 53 -4.38 5.55 -2.37
N LEU A 54 -4.03 6.80 -2.71
CA LEU A 54 -4.55 8.02 -2.11
C LEU A 54 -5.61 8.71 -2.97
N LEU A 55 -6.59 7.94 -3.49
CA LEU A 55 -7.59 8.44 -4.45
C LEU A 55 -8.50 9.54 -3.89
N ASN A 56 -8.69 9.62 -2.57
CA ASN A 56 -9.50 10.68 -1.96
C ASN A 56 -8.71 11.99 -1.73
N PHE A 57 -7.46 12.04 -2.19
CA PHE A 57 -6.63 13.23 -2.15
C PHE A 57 -6.52 13.82 -3.56
N SER A 58 -6.58 15.15 -3.66
CA SER A 58 -6.39 15.87 -4.92
C SER A 58 -4.91 15.90 -5.32
N ILE A 59 -4.36 14.74 -5.65
CA ILE A 59 -2.96 14.56 -5.99
C ILE A 59 -2.75 14.80 -7.48
N SER A 60 -1.71 15.55 -7.82
CA SER A 60 -1.25 15.79 -9.19
C SER A 60 0.15 15.19 -9.41
N ASN A 61 0.62 15.22 -10.66
CA ASN A 61 1.99 14.83 -10.99
C ASN A 61 3.05 15.72 -10.32
N GLU A 62 2.68 16.93 -9.90
CA GLU A 62 3.58 17.86 -9.23
C GLU A 62 3.58 17.70 -7.71
N SER A 63 2.62 16.96 -7.14
CA SER A 63 2.54 16.75 -5.69
C SER A 63 3.80 16.14 -5.10
N ILE A 64 4.21 16.57 -3.92
CA ILE A 64 5.42 16.09 -3.25
C ILE A 64 5.03 15.29 -2.02
N PHE A 65 5.50 14.05 -1.93
CA PHE A 65 5.36 13.24 -0.72
C PHE A 65 6.59 13.42 0.17
N LYS A 66 6.35 13.64 1.46
CA LYS A 66 7.39 13.91 2.46
C LYS A 66 7.06 13.23 3.79
N ASN A 67 8.07 13.13 4.65
CA ASN A 67 7.95 12.64 6.02
C ASN A 67 7.27 11.26 6.10
N ILE A 68 7.54 10.39 5.13
CA ILE A 68 6.89 9.08 5.03
C ILE A 68 7.43 8.17 6.13
N LYS A 69 6.54 7.74 7.02
CA LYS A 69 6.84 6.75 8.06
C LYS A 69 5.96 5.55 7.85
N VAL A 70 6.55 4.36 7.93
CA VAL A 70 5.84 3.09 7.79
C VAL A 70 6.15 2.23 9.00
N TRP A 71 5.12 1.77 9.69
CA TRP A 71 5.21 0.73 10.69
C TRP A 71 4.54 -0.52 10.18
N LYS A 72 5.17 -1.67 10.43
CA LYS A 72 4.57 -2.98 10.17
C LYS A 72 4.01 -3.52 11.47
N GLN A 73 2.85 -4.19 11.40
CA GLN A 73 2.22 -4.86 12.55
C GLN A 73 1.95 -3.92 13.75
N HIS A 74 1.88 -2.60 13.52
CA HIS A 74 1.54 -1.64 14.58
C HIS A 74 0.06 -1.82 14.93
N SER A 75 -0.21 -2.10 16.20
CA SER A 75 -1.57 -2.44 16.66
C SER A 75 -2.18 -3.65 15.92
N ASN A 76 -1.34 -4.58 15.46
CA ASN A 76 -1.70 -5.77 14.65
C ASN A 76 -2.24 -5.45 13.24
N ILE A 77 -2.01 -4.23 12.75
CA ILE A 77 -2.33 -3.83 11.38
C ILE A 77 -1.10 -4.05 10.50
N ASP A 78 -1.28 -4.69 9.35
CA ASP A 78 -0.16 -5.11 8.49
C ASP A 78 0.77 -3.95 8.13
N LEU A 79 0.21 -2.86 7.57
CA LEU A 79 0.95 -1.62 7.34
C LEU A 79 0.18 -0.40 7.85
N TRP A 80 0.90 0.41 8.62
CA TRP A 80 0.48 1.74 9.05
C TRP A 80 1.42 2.76 8.42
N VAL A 81 0.89 3.66 7.59
CA VAL A 81 1.69 4.66 6.89
C VAL A 81 1.25 6.05 7.33
N GLU A 82 2.19 6.90 7.70
CA GLU A 82 2.01 8.34 7.85
C GLU A 82 2.79 9.07 6.77
N LEU A 83 2.21 10.14 6.23
CA LEU A 83 2.91 11.00 5.28
C LEU A 83 2.34 12.42 5.25
N THR A 84 3.13 13.34 4.70
CA THR A 84 2.71 14.68 4.30
C THR A 84 2.68 14.75 2.77
N ILE A 85 1.60 15.31 2.23
CA ILE A 85 1.40 15.53 0.81
C ILE A 85 1.39 17.04 0.60
N GLU A 86 2.33 17.56 -0.19
CA GLU A 86 2.29 18.95 -0.65
C GLU A 86 1.64 19.01 -2.02
N VAL A 87 0.61 19.85 -2.16
CA VAL A 87 -0.06 20.15 -3.43
C VAL A 87 -0.14 21.66 -3.57
N ASP A 88 0.46 22.21 -4.63
CA ASP A 88 0.50 23.65 -4.91
C ASP A 88 0.96 24.50 -3.70
N GLY A 89 1.96 24.00 -2.96
CA GLY A 89 2.52 24.65 -1.76
C GLY A 89 1.68 24.48 -0.49
N ILE A 90 0.55 23.77 -0.55
CA ILE A 90 -0.30 23.47 0.61
C ILE A 90 0.02 22.06 1.11
N GLU A 91 0.37 21.95 2.39
CA GLU A 91 0.66 20.66 3.02
C GLU A 91 -0.59 20.06 3.66
N GLN A 92 -0.78 18.76 3.42
CA GLN A 92 -1.84 17.97 4.02
C GLN A 92 -1.24 16.71 4.66
N LYS A 93 -1.56 16.45 5.92
CA LYS A 93 -1.20 15.17 6.57
C LYS A 93 -2.17 14.07 6.15
N ALA A 94 -1.61 12.87 5.98
CA ALA A 94 -2.33 11.68 5.61
C ALA A 94 -1.87 10.49 6.46
N ALA A 95 -2.78 9.55 6.68
CA ALA A 95 -2.46 8.21 7.13
C ALA A 95 -3.11 7.18 6.20
N MET A 96 -2.40 6.08 5.93
CA MET A 96 -2.96 4.91 5.26
C MET A 96 -2.90 3.72 6.21
N ILE A 97 -4.04 3.04 6.35
CA ILE A 97 -4.21 1.86 7.19
C ILE A 97 -4.49 0.70 6.24
N ILE A 98 -3.50 -0.17 6.08
CA ILE A 98 -3.51 -1.20 5.05
C ILE A 98 -3.48 -2.58 5.70
N GLU A 99 -4.49 -3.38 5.38
CA GLU A 99 -4.52 -4.81 5.66
C GLU A 99 -4.30 -5.55 4.34
N ASN A 100 -3.48 -6.60 4.34
CA ASN A 100 -3.35 -7.49 3.19
C ASN A 100 -3.60 -8.94 3.58
N LYS A 101 -4.17 -9.68 2.63
CA LYS A 101 -4.49 -11.09 2.82
C LYS A 101 -4.18 -11.87 1.56
N MET A 102 -3.31 -12.87 1.67
CA MET A 102 -2.94 -13.73 0.55
C MET A 102 -4.01 -14.77 0.25
N TYR A 103 -4.43 -15.52 1.27
CA TYR A 103 -5.33 -16.66 1.08
C TYR A 103 -6.46 -16.72 2.10
N SER A 104 -6.23 -16.18 3.29
CA SER A 104 -7.23 -16.20 4.34
C SER A 104 -8.32 -15.15 4.07
N SER A 105 -9.52 -15.41 4.56
CA SER A 105 -10.61 -14.43 4.55
C SER A 105 -10.48 -13.44 5.71
N ILE A 106 -11.10 -12.28 5.55
CA ILE A 106 -11.22 -11.28 6.61
C ILE A 106 -11.97 -11.89 7.79
N ARG A 107 -11.40 -11.77 9.00
CA ARG A 107 -12.09 -12.20 10.22
C ARG A 107 -13.19 -11.21 10.58
N ASN A 108 -14.28 -11.70 11.16
CA ASN A 108 -15.42 -10.84 11.52
C ASN A 108 -15.00 -9.71 12.47
N GLY A 109 -15.39 -8.46 12.15
CA GLY A 109 -15.06 -7.26 12.92
C GLY A 109 -13.60 -6.78 12.81
N GLN A 110 -12.75 -7.44 12.02
CA GLN A 110 -11.33 -7.11 11.97
C GLN A 110 -11.07 -5.71 11.39
N LEU A 111 -11.69 -5.39 10.25
CA LEU A 111 -11.50 -4.11 9.58
C LEU A 111 -12.13 -2.96 10.37
N GLU A 112 -13.29 -3.18 10.96
CA GLU A 112 -13.96 -2.21 11.83
C GLU A 112 -13.08 -1.85 13.03
N ASN A 113 -12.54 -2.87 13.72
CA ASN A 113 -11.63 -2.65 14.85
C ASN A 113 -10.38 -1.86 14.43
N TYR A 114 -9.77 -2.17 13.29
CA TYR A 114 -8.57 -1.47 12.82
C TYR A 114 -8.85 -0.02 12.45
N LYS A 115 -10.02 0.24 11.86
CA LYS A 115 -10.50 1.59 11.59
C LYS A 115 -10.71 2.39 12.88
N GLU A 116 -11.37 1.80 13.87
CA GLU A 116 -11.58 2.43 15.19
C GLU A 116 -10.25 2.74 15.90
N ILE A 117 -9.30 1.79 15.89
CA ILE A 117 -7.96 1.99 16.46
C ILE A 117 -7.26 3.19 15.82
N ALA A 118 -7.28 3.29 14.49
CA ALA A 118 -6.64 4.39 13.78
C ALA A 118 -7.31 5.74 14.06
N LEU A 119 -8.65 5.79 14.02
CA LEU A 119 -9.40 7.01 14.30
C LEU A 119 -9.19 7.49 15.74
N GLU A 120 -9.18 6.59 16.71
CA GLU A 120 -8.92 6.94 18.12
C GLU A 120 -7.49 7.42 18.34
N TYR A 121 -6.49 6.78 17.71
CA TYR A 121 -5.08 7.16 17.81
C TYR A 121 -4.83 8.61 17.33
N TYR A 122 -5.64 9.09 16.39
CA TYR A 122 -5.53 10.42 15.79
C TYR A 122 -6.73 11.33 16.06
N LYS A 123 -7.53 11.08 17.10
CA LYS A 123 -8.75 11.85 17.37
C LYS A 123 -8.53 13.36 17.50
N ASP A 124 -7.31 13.76 17.89
CA ASP A 124 -6.88 15.16 18.06
C ASP A 124 -5.95 15.65 16.92
N ASP A 125 -5.80 14.88 15.84
CA ASP A 125 -4.98 15.19 14.66
C ASP A 125 -5.86 15.40 13.42
N ASP A 126 -5.52 16.38 12.59
CA ASP A 126 -6.29 16.81 11.43
C ASP A 126 -6.02 16.01 10.15
N ARG A 127 -5.20 14.96 10.22
CA ARG A 127 -4.87 14.13 9.07
C ARG A 127 -6.10 13.42 8.49
N LYS A 128 -6.05 13.22 7.17
CA LYS A 128 -7.03 12.40 6.45
C LYS A 128 -6.57 10.96 6.35
N PHE A 129 -7.52 10.04 6.18
CA PHE A 129 -7.28 8.61 6.17
C PHE A 129 -7.62 7.99 4.82
N GLU A 130 -6.81 7.02 4.40
CA GLU A 130 -7.23 5.95 3.51
C GLU A 130 -7.21 4.63 4.27
N PHE A 131 -8.31 3.90 4.22
CA PHE A 131 -8.39 2.53 4.70
C PHE A 131 -8.33 1.63 3.48
N ILE A 132 -7.35 0.74 3.41
CA ILE A 132 -7.07 -0.05 2.20
C ILE A 132 -7.01 -1.53 2.57
N PHE A 133 -7.65 -2.34 1.74
CA PHE A 133 -7.55 -3.78 1.79
C PHE A 133 -6.91 -4.29 0.49
N LEU A 134 -5.80 -5.04 0.62
CA LEU A 134 -5.02 -5.55 -0.51
C LEU A 134 -5.12 -7.07 -0.65
N ARG A 135 -5.42 -7.52 -1.87
CA ARG A 135 -5.22 -8.92 -2.32
C ARG A 135 -4.00 -9.05 -3.24
N PRO A 136 -3.40 -10.25 -3.35
CA PRO A 136 -2.28 -10.46 -4.25
C PRO A 136 -2.65 -10.32 -5.73
N ASP A 137 -3.79 -10.86 -6.14
CA ASP A 137 -4.12 -11.01 -7.56
C ASP A 137 -5.61 -10.77 -7.86
N TYR A 138 -5.91 -10.65 -9.15
CA TYR A 138 -7.28 -10.48 -9.66
C TYR A 138 -8.17 -11.72 -9.46
N GLU A 139 -7.59 -12.92 -9.38
CA GLU A 139 -8.38 -14.15 -9.37
C GLU A 139 -9.09 -14.38 -8.03
N ILE A 140 -8.42 -14.08 -6.93
CA ILE A 140 -9.00 -14.17 -5.59
C ILE A 140 -10.03 -13.04 -5.40
N GLY A 141 -9.74 -11.84 -5.92
CA GLY A 141 -10.64 -10.71 -5.75
C GLY A 141 -11.98 -10.81 -6.47
N ASN A 142 -12.02 -11.45 -7.64
CA ASN A 142 -13.27 -11.62 -8.38
C ASN A 142 -14.17 -12.76 -7.87
N LYS A 143 -13.66 -13.61 -6.96
CA LYS A 143 -14.37 -14.81 -6.47
C LYS A 143 -15.09 -14.60 -5.14
N THR A 144 -14.98 -13.43 -4.53
CA THR A 144 -15.45 -13.21 -3.16
C THR A 144 -16.43 -12.03 -3.06
N SER A 145 -17.39 -12.13 -2.13
CA SER A 145 -18.20 -10.98 -1.69
C SER A 145 -17.42 -10.00 -0.81
N GLU A 146 -16.10 -10.15 -0.75
CA GLU A 146 -15.21 -9.44 0.15
C GLU A 146 -15.03 -7.99 -0.28
N LYS A 147 -14.93 -7.73 -1.59
CA LYS A 147 -14.86 -6.37 -2.12
C LYS A 147 -16.02 -5.50 -1.64
N ALA A 148 -17.26 -5.99 -1.79
CA ALA A 148 -18.44 -5.27 -1.34
C ALA A 148 -18.42 -5.01 0.17
N LYS A 149 -18.01 -6.00 0.98
CA LYS A 149 -17.87 -5.83 2.43
C LYS A 149 -16.80 -4.78 2.80
N CYS A 150 -15.65 -4.79 2.14
CA CYS A 150 -14.63 -3.77 2.36
C CYS A 150 -15.16 -2.39 2.04
N GLU A 151 -15.83 -2.24 0.88
CA GLU A 151 -16.40 -0.96 0.45
C GLU A 151 -17.51 -0.46 1.41
N GLU A 152 -18.38 -1.34 1.90
CA GLU A 152 -19.40 -1.03 2.92
C GLU A 152 -18.78 -0.50 4.23
N LEU A 153 -17.59 -0.99 4.60
CA LEU A 153 -16.84 -0.53 5.77
C LEU A 153 -15.98 0.72 5.48
N GLY A 154 -16.02 1.23 4.24
CA GLY A 154 -15.23 2.37 3.79
C GLY A 154 -13.75 2.06 3.57
N TYR A 155 -13.42 0.79 3.29
CA TYR A 155 -12.11 0.38 2.83
C TYR A 155 -12.07 0.36 1.29
N MET A 156 -11.02 0.94 0.72
CA MET A 156 -10.67 0.75 -0.67
C MET A 156 -10.16 -0.68 -0.87
N TYR A 157 -10.86 -1.43 -1.72
CA TYR A 157 -10.42 -2.76 -2.11
C TYR A 157 -9.54 -2.68 -3.37
N LEU A 158 -8.31 -3.16 -3.28
CA LEU A 158 -7.37 -3.23 -4.39
C LEU A 158 -6.66 -4.58 -4.42
N ASN A 159 -6.06 -4.90 -5.56
CA ASN A 159 -5.04 -5.94 -5.64
C ASN A 159 -3.68 -5.38 -6.04
N LEU A 160 -2.61 -6.14 -5.77
CA LEU A 160 -1.24 -5.71 -6.09
C LEU A 160 -1.00 -5.54 -7.59
N GLU A 161 -1.70 -6.29 -8.45
CA GLU A 161 -1.62 -6.09 -9.90
C GLU A 161 -2.22 -4.73 -10.32
N GLU A 162 -3.30 -4.27 -9.68
CA GLU A 162 -3.85 -2.91 -9.91
C GLU A 162 -2.87 -1.79 -9.50
N LEU A 163 -2.02 -2.06 -8.49
CA LEU A 163 -0.93 -1.14 -8.13
C LEU A 163 0.17 -1.17 -9.20
N LYS A 164 0.56 -2.36 -9.65
CA LYS A 164 1.53 -2.54 -10.73
C LYS A 164 1.08 -1.87 -12.03
N ASP A 165 -0.21 -1.91 -12.35
CA ASP A 165 -0.77 -1.29 -13.56
C ASP A 165 -0.65 0.24 -13.58
N ALA A 166 -0.40 0.87 -12.42
CA ALA A 166 -0.06 2.29 -12.35
C ALA A 166 1.38 2.59 -12.81
N LEU A 167 2.24 1.57 -12.93
CA LEU A 167 3.65 1.72 -13.30
C LEU A 167 3.83 1.74 -14.83
N PRO A 168 4.81 2.50 -15.34
CA PRO A 168 5.18 2.43 -16.75
C PRO A 168 5.70 1.04 -17.11
N ASN A 169 5.50 0.62 -18.37
CA ASN A 169 6.01 -0.65 -18.89
C ASN A 169 7.52 -0.60 -19.21
N LYS A 170 8.33 -0.24 -18.21
CA LYS A 170 9.79 -0.14 -18.29
C LYS A 170 10.41 -0.43 -16.93
N LYS A 171 11.45 -1.27 -16.89
CA LYS A 171 12.19 -1.59 -15.67
C LYS A 171 12.95 -0.38 -15.10
N THR A 172 13.08 -0.35 -13.78
CA THR A 172 13.77 0.72 -13.02
C THR A 172 15.29 0.58 -13.01
N LYS A 173 15.81 -0.61 -13.37
CA LYS A 173 17.21 -1.04 -13.18
C LYS A 173 17.59 -1.28 -11.72
N ASN A 174 16.66 -1.13 -10.78
CA ASN A 174 16.85 -1.60 -9.42
C ASN A 174 16.35 -3.05 -9.35
N HIS A 175 17.28 -3.99 -9.12
CA HIS A 175 16.96 -5.42 -9.15
C HIS A 175 15.89 -5.83 -8.13
N LEU A 176 15.85 -5.22 -6.94
CA LEU A 176 14.84 -5.55 -5.93
C LEU A 176 13.46 -5.02 -6.34
N PHE A 177 13.41 -3.76 -6.79
CA PHE A 177 12.17 -3.18 -7.28
C PHE A 177 11.64 -3.94 -8.49
N ASP A 178 12.52 -4.28 -9.42
CA ASP A 178 12.16 -4.95 -10.66
C ASP A 178 11.73 -6.40 -10.44
N GLU A 179 12.33 -7.10 -9.47
CA GLU A 179 11.89 -8.43 -9.08
C GLU A 179 10.47 -8.38 -8.53
N PHE A 180 10.21 -7.52 -7.56
CA PHE A 180 8.91 -7.48 -6.89
C PHE A 180 7.79 -6.92 -7.77
N TRP A 181 8.03 -5.86 -8.57
CA TRP A 181 6.96 -5.20 -9.34
C TRP A 181 6.83 -5.68 -10.79
N PHE A 182 7.89 -6.21 -11.41
CA PHE A 182 7.87 -6.56 -12.83
C PHE A 182 8.04 -8.06 -13.14
N ASN A 183 8.59 -8.87 -12.23
CA ASN A 183 8.82 -10.29 -12.46
C ASN A 183 7.76 -11.17 -11.76
N TRP A 184 6.50 -11.02 -12.19
CA TRP A 184 5.35 -11.80 -11.70
C TRP A 184 5.17 -13.08 -12.52
#